data_AF-F9ENB8-F1
#
_entry.id   AF-F9ENB8-F1
#
_cell.length_a   1.000
_cell.length_b   1.000
_cell.length_c   1.000
_cell.angle_alpha   90.00
_cell.angle_beta   90.00
_cell.angle_gamma   90.00
#
_symmetry.space_group_name_H-M   'P 1'
#
loop_
_entity.id
_entity.type
_entity.pdbx_description
1 polymer ?
#
loop_
_entity_poly.entity_id
_entity_poly.type
_entity_poly.pdbx_seq_one_letter_code
_entity_poly.pdbx_strand_id
1 'polypeptide(L)'
;MELSEKDEEYISSLLKQGKKVEAIAFIKNKTGMSLKEAKDYIDKKTNNEYYEENISISKEDEEYIYSLINENKKLEAVIFLHKNKDMSLLEAKNYTDRLILRKNIETNKRTTRKWGYVYDEELNTFVPNLARQKKALKILKSIFWIFLLIFLIQLIFWDRSSDIKNDNFTIFYFRYFTSYNNFTSNYLKYSYYKE
;
A
#
# COMPACT_ATOMS: atom_id res chain seq x y z
N MET A 1 -10.33 27.09 -9.71
CA MET A 1 -10.59 28.24 -8.81
C MET A 1 -9.81 27.96 -7.54
N GLU A 2 -8.86 28.82 -7.19
CA GLU A 2 -7.99 28.63 -6.03
C GLU A 2 -8.71 29.04 -4.74
N LEU A 3 -8.38 28.38 -3.63
CA LEU A 3 -8.88 28.73 -2.29
C LEU A 3 -8.24 30.07 -1.88
N SER A 4 -9.05 30.98 -1.32
CA SER A 4 -8.49 32.20 -0.72
C SER A 4 -7.86 31.89 0.63
N GLU A 5 -6.93 32.74 1.08
CA GLU A 5 -6.28 32.61 2.40
C GLU A 5 -7.30 32.54 3.55
N LYS A 6 -8.41 33.30 3.43
CA LYS A 6 -9.52 33.28 4.37
C LYS A 6 -10.31 31.97 4.36
N ASP A 7 -10.46 31.34 3.19
CA ASP A 7 -11.10 30.03 3.08
C ASP A 7 -10.22 28.96 3.73
N GLU A 8 -8.89 29.07 3.59
CA GLU A 8 -7.93 28.17 4.22
C GLU A 8 -7.94 28.26 5.75
N GLU A 9 -7.96 29.46 6.31
CA GLU A 9 -8.09 29.68 7.77
C GLU A 9 -9.39 29.07 8.31
N TYR A 10 -10.50 29.25 7.59
CA TYR A 10 -11.79 28.68 7.96
C TYR A 10 -11.76 27.15 7.95
N ILE A 11 -11.16 26.54 6.93
CA ILE A 11 -10.96 25.09 6.85
C ILE A 11 -10.13 24.60 8.05
N SER A 12 -9.02 25.27 8.37
CA SER A 12 -8.18 24.91 9.51
C SER A 12 -8.93 25.04 10.84
N SER A 13 -9.83 26.03 10.99
CA SER A 13 -10.69 26.17 12.17
C SER A 13 -11.68 25.01 12.33
N LEU A 14 -12.31 24.55 11.23
CA LEU A 14 -13.22 23.41 11.23
C LEU A 14 -12.50 22.11 11.57
N LEU A 15 -11.27 21.94 11.07
CA LEU A 15 -10.42 20.79 11.37
C LEU A 15 -10.01 20.75 12.84
N LYS A 16 -9.63 21.90 13.44
CA LYS A 16 -9.35 22.01 14.88
C LYS A 16 -10.54 21.62 15.76
N GLN A 17 -11.76 21.94 15.31
CA GLN A 17 -13.00 21.56 16.01
C GLN A 17 -13.43 20.10 15.73
N GLY A 18 -12.68 19.34 14.92
CA GLY A 18 -13.01 17.96 14.56
C GLY A 18 -14.15 17.82 13.53
N LYS A 19 -14.61 18.93 12.94
CA LYS A 19 -15.74 18.97 11.99
C LYS A 19 -15.30 18.65 10.55
N LYS A 20 -14.72 17.46 10.37
CA LYS A 20 -14.10 17.04 9.10
C LYS A 20 -15.08 16.98 7.92
N VAL A 21 -16.32 16.53 8.16
CA VAL A 21 -17.35 16.42 7.12
C VAL A 21 -17.75 17.80 6.60
N GLU A 22 -17.87 18.79 7.48
CA GLU A 22 -18.18 20.18 7.11
C GLU A 22 -17.04 20.81 6.30
N ALA A 23 -15.78 20.55 6.67
CA ALA A 23 -14.62 21.02 5.92
C ALA A 23 -14.57 20.44 4.49
N ILE A 24 -14.87 19.15 4.34
CA ILE A 24 -14.95 18.49 3.02
C ILE A 24 -16.09 19.07 2.18
N ALA A 25 -17.26 19.28 2.78
CA ALA A 25 -18.41 19.87 2.10
C ALA A 25 -18.14 21.31 1.65
N PHE A 26 -17.48 22.10 2.50
CA PHE A 26 -17.11 23.49 2.20
C PHE A 26 -16.17 23.58 1.00
N ILE A 27 -15.08 22.81 0.97
CA ILE A 27 -14.14 22.80 -0.16
C ILE A 27 -14.85 22.37 -1.43
N LYS A 28 -15.58 21.24 -1.39
CA LYS A 28 -16.32 20.72 -2.54
C LYS A 28 -17.23 21.78 -3.15
N ASN A 29 -17.98 22.51 -2.32
CA ASN A 29 -18.93 23.52 -2.81
C ASN A 29 -18.21 24.78 -3.34
N LYS A 30 -17.06 25.13 -2.77
CA LYS A 30 -16.30 26.33 -3.14
C LYS A 30 -15.48 26.15 -4.42
N THR A 31 -14.81 25.00 -4.56
CA THR A 31 -13.92 24.72 -5.69
C THR A 31 -14.59 23.94 -6.82
N GLY A 32 -15.76 23.34 -6.55
CA GLY A 32 -16.47 22.48 -7.50
C GLY A 32 -15.84 21.10 -7.68
N MET A 33 -14.89 20.72 -6.81
CA MET A 33 -14.20 19.42 -6.86
C MET A 33 -15.13 18.24 -6.57
N SER A 34 -14.74 17.04 -6.99
CA SER A 34 -15.44 15.82 -6.59
C SER A 34 -15.29 15.55 -5.09
N LEU A 35 -16.24 14.79 -4.52
CA LEU A 35 -16.18 14.42 -3.09
C LEU A 35 -14.88 13.70 -2.73
N LYS A 36 -14.34 12.91 -3.67
CA LYS A 36 -13.08 12.19 -3.49
C LYS A 36 -11.89 13.15 -3.43
N GLU A 37 -11.82 14.13 -4.32
CA GLU A 37 -10.75 15.13 -4.34
C GLU A 37 -10.79 16.04 -3.10
N ALA A 38 -11.98 16.47 -2.69
CA ALA A 38 -12.13 17.27 -1.46
C ALA A 38 -11.70 16.48 -0.20
N LYS A 39 -12.04 15.18 -0.15
CA LYS A 39 -11.56 14.29 0.91
C LYS A 39 -10.04 14.14 0.86
N ASP A 40 -9.46 13.85 -0.30
CA ASP A 40 -8.01 13.68 -0.46
C ASP A 40 -7.25 14.97 -0.13
N TYR A 41 -7.80 16.14 -0.43
CA TYR A 41 -7.23 17.44 -0.05
C TYR A 41 -7.22 17.62 1.47
N ILE A 42 -8.35 17.37 2.14
CA ILE A 42 -8.44 17.44 3.61
C ILE A 42 -7.55 16.40 4.26
N ASP A 43 -7.51 15.18 3.73
CA ASP A 43 -6.65 14.12 4.26
C ASP A 43 -5.17 14.49 4.08
N LYS A 44 -4.76 15.11 2.97
CA LYS A 44 -3.39 15.64 2.78
C LYS A 44 -3.07 16.79 3.74
N LYS A 45 -3.98 17.75 3.91
CA LYS A 45 -3.82 18.87 4.87
C LYS A 45 -3.75 18.32 6.29
N THR A 46 -4.62 17.38 6.64
CA THR A 46 -4.58 16.66 7.91
C THR A 46 -3.26 15.89 8.06
N ASN A 47 -2.76 15.16 7.06
CA ASN A 47 -1.56 14.34 7.18
C ASN A 47 -0.24 15.14 7.17
N ASN A 48 -0.21 16.33 6.56
CA ASN A 48 0.94 17.25 6.61
C ASN A 48 0.87 18.22 7.81
N GLU A 49 -0.30 18.34 8.45
CA GLU A 49 -0.56 19.24 9.60
C GLU A 49 -0.93 18.44 10.88
N TYR A 50 -0.81 17.10 10.87
CA TYR A 50 -0.86 16.20 12.05
C TYR A 50 0.55 15.98 12.63
N TYR A 51 1.31 17.06 12.79
CA TYR A 51 2.31 17.12 13.84
C TYR A 51 1.81 18.12 14.88
N GLU A 52 1.48 17.55 16.03
CA GLU A 52 1.57 18.17 17.34
C GLU A 52 0.87 19.54 17.47
N GLU A 53 -0.35 19.49 17.97
CA GLU A 53 -0.61 20.36 19.13
C GLU A 53 0.44 19.95 20.18
N ASN A 54 1.61 20.59 20.11
CA ASN A 54 2.65 20.55 21.10
C ASN A 54 2.07 21.19 22.35
N ILE A 55 1.25 20.43 23.08
CA ILE A 55 1.44 20.41 24.52
C ILE A 55 2.88 19.95 24.66
N SER A 56 3.77 20.89 24.98
CA SER A 56 5.20 20.69 25.13
C SER A 56 5.46 19.81 26.35
N ILE A 57 5.12 18.53 26.21
CA ILE A 57 5.46 17.48 27.14
C ILE A 57 6.92 17.17 26.84
N SER A 58 7.75 17.23 27.87
CA SER A 58 9.15 16.88 27.72
C SER A 58 9.26 15.38 27.38
N LYS A 59 10.35 14.98 26.74
CA LYS A 59 10.55 13.56 26.39
C LYS A 59 10.52 12.67 27.63
N GLU A 60 11.04 13.16 28.75
CA GLU A 60 11.06 12.47 30.03
C GLU A 60 9.64 12.22 30.55
N ASP A 61 8.76 13.22 30.46
CA ASP A 61 7.37 13.09 30.89
C ASP A 61 6.60 12.13 29.98
N GLU A 62 6.87 12.15 28.67
CA GLU A 62 6.24 11.22 27.72
C GLU A 62 6.66 9.77 28.02
N GLU A 63 7.95 9.52 28.26
CA GLU A 63 8.46 8.20 28.67
C GLU A 63 7.82 7.73 29.99
N TYR A 64 7.66 8.63 30.96
CA TYR A 64 6.98 8.32 32.22
C TYR A 64 5.51 7.93 31.97
N ILE A 65 4.78 8.67 31.14
CA ILE A 65 3.40 8.35 30.79
C ILE A 65 3.31 7.00 30.06
N TYR A 66 4.25 6.69 29.16
CA TYR A 66 4.32 5.37 28.52
C TYR A 66 4.54 4.24 29.53
N SER A 67 5.36 4.46 30.56
CA SER A 67 5.56 3.47 31.64
C SER A 67 4.25 3.18 32.38
N LEU A 68 3.50 4.22 32.74
CA LEU A 68 2.19 4.09 33.40
C LEU A 68 1.18 3.37 32.51
N ILE A 69 1.14 3.69 31.21
CA ILE A 69 0.27 3.01 30.24
C ILE A 69 0.65 1.52 30.11
N ASN A 70 1.94 1.18 30.14
CA ASN A 70 2.40 -0.20 30.09
C ASN A 70 1.99 -1.01 31.33
N GLU A 71 1.95 -0.37 32.49
CA GLU A 71 1.49 -0.94 33.76
C GLU A 71 -0.04 -0.95 33.90
N ASN A 72 -0.80 -0.58 32.86
CA ASN A 72 -2.26 -0.39 32.86
C ASN A 72 -2.77 0.68 33.84
N LYS A 73 -1.91 1.59 34.28
CA LYS A 73 -2.22 2.69 35.20
C LYS A 73 -2.71 3.94 34.46
N LYS A 74 -3.73 3.76 33.63
CA LYS A 74 -4.28 4.82 32.77
C LYS A 74 -4.74 6.05 33.56
N LEU A 75 -5.38 5.85 34.71
CA LEU A 75 -5.91 6.96 35.52
C LEU A 75 -4.77 7.83 36.08
N GLU A 76 -3.66 7.21 36.48
CA GLU A 76 -2.48 7.91 37.01
C GLU A 76 -1.83 8.77 35.92
N ALA A 77 -1.77 8.27 34.67
CA ALA A 77 -1.31 9.07 33.53
C ALA A 77 -2.19 10.30 33.28
N VAL A 78 -3.51 10.17 33.36
CA VAL A 78 -4.45 11.29 33.22
C VAL A 78 -4.29 12.30 34.37
N ILE A 79 -4.13 11.82 35.61
CA ILE A 79 -3.91 12.68 36.78
C ILE A 79 -2.58 13.44 36.65
N PHE A 80 -1.52 12.78 36.21
CA PHE A 80 -0.20 13.39 35.98
C PHE A 80 -0.30 14.53 34.97
N LEU A 81 -0.95 14.29 33.82
CA LEU A 81 -1.16 15.30 32.78
C LEU A 81 -2.00 16.47 33.29
N HIS A 82 -3.08 16.20 34.02
CA HIS A 82 -3.95 17.25 34.58
C HIS A 82 -3.22 18.13 35.60
N LYS A 83 -2.40 17.54 36.48
CA LYS A 83 -1.72 18.27 37.57
C LYS A 83 -0.43 18.98 37.15
N ASN A 84 0.35 18.38 36.25
CA ASN A 84 1.69 18.85 35.95
C ASN A 84 1.79 19.63 34.63
N LYS A 85 0.77 19.51 33.76
CA LYS A 85 0.75 20.14 32.44
C LYS A 85 -0.44 21.08 32.24
N ASP A 86 -1.15 21.42 33.33
CA ASP A 86 -2.32 22.30 33.33
C ASP A 86 -3.39 21.92 32.28
N MET A 87 -3.47 20.64 31.94
CA MET A 87 -4.45 20.14 30.97
C MET A 87 -5.83 20.03 31.59
N SER A 88 -6.89 20.26 30.82
CA SER A 88 -8.22 19.85 31.27
C SER A 88 -8.31 18.31 31.39
N LEU A 89 -9.21 17.80 32.25
CA LEU A 89 -9.44 16.36 32.38
C LEU A 89 -9.77 15.69 31.03
N LEU A 90 -10.48 16.41 30.16
CA LEU A 90 -10.84 15.94 28.83
C LEU A 90 -9.62 15.87 27.90
N GLU A 91 -8.76 16.90 27.91
CA GLU A 91 -7.52 16.91 27.15
C GLU A 91 -6.56 15.80 27.60
N ALA A 92 -6.35 15.66 28.91
CA ALA A 92 -5.49 14.63 29.49
C ALA A 92 -5.97 13.22 29.11
N LYS A 93 -7.28 12.99 29.15
CA LYS A 93 -7.89 11.73 28.71
C LYS A 93 -7.66 11.50 27.22
N ASN A 94 -7.97 12.48 26.37
CA ASN A 94 -7.82 12.38 24.92
C ASN A 94 -6.35 12.15 24.53
N TYR A 95 -5.42 12.82 25.20
CA TYR A 95 -3.99 12.63 24.99
C TYR A 95 -3.55 11.21 25.36
N THR A 96 -3.94 10.71 26.52
CA THR A 96 -3.64 9.34 26.96
C THR A 96 -4.22 8.29 26.01
N ASP A 97 -5.47 8.49 25.54
CA ASP A 97 -6.12 7.60 24.58
C ASP A 97 -5.36 7.56 23.24
N ARG A 98 -4.85 8.72 22.77
CA ARG A 98 -3.99 8.79 21.58
C ARG A 98 -2.68 8.02 21.76
N LEU A 99 -2.02 8.14 22.93
CA LEU A 99 -0.78 7.41 23.21
C LEU A 99 -1.00 5.89 23.21
N ILE A 100 -2.09 5.43 23.81
CA ILE A 100 -2.47 4.00 23.81
C ILE A 100 -2.69 3.51 22.37
N LEU A 101 -3.42 4.28 21.56
CA LEU A 101 -3.68 3.94 20.17
C LEU A 101 -2.39 3.86 19.35
N ARG A 102 -1.47 4.82 19.50
CA ARG A 102 -0.16 4.81 18.85
C ARG A 102 0.64 3.56 19.22
N LYS A 103 0.72 3.23 20.52
CA LYS A 103 1.38 2.01 21.02
C LYS A 103 0.78 0.75 20.39
N ASN A 104 -0.55 0.65 20.31
CA ASN A 104 -1.21 -0.51 19.73
C ASN A 104 -0.93 -0.66 18.22
N ILE A 105 -0.84 0.46 17.49
CA ILE A 105 -0.46 0.44 16.07
C ILE A 105 1.01 0.02 15.91
N GLU A 106 1.92 0.57 16.72
CA GLU A 106 3.34 0.22 16.67
C GLU A 106 3.60 -1.25 17.00
N THR A 107 2.95 -1.75 18.06
CA THR A 107 3.04 -3.16 18.45
C THR A 107 2.47 -4.05 17.35
N ASN A 108 1.30 -3.74 16.79
CA ASN A 108 0.72 -4.50 15.68
C ASN A 108 1.65 -4.49 14.45
N LYS A 109 2.21 -3.34 14.06
CA LYS A 109 3.19 -3.23 12.97
C LYS A 109 4.45 -4.06 13.21
N ARG A 110 4.94 -4.15 14.46
CA ARG A 110 6.06 -5.04 14.82
C ARG A 110 5.66 -6.51 14.72
N THR A 111 4.45 -6.88 15.15
CA THR A 111 3.96 -8.27 15.03
C THR A 111 3.78 -8.68 13.58
N THR A 112 3.15 -7.88 12.73
CA THR A 112 2.95 -8.20 11.30
C THR A 112 4.28 -8.33 10.55
N ARG A 113 5.27 -7.51 10.90
CA ARG A 113 6.63 -7.66 10.39
C ARG A 113 7.25 -9.00 10.81
N LYS A 114 7.08 -9.43 12.06
CA LYS A 114 7.52 -10.75 12.54
C LYS A 114 6.79 -11.89 11.83
N TRP A 115 5.48 -11.79 11.64
CA TRP A 115 4.72 -12.79 10.90
C TRP A 115 5.26 -12.98 9.48
N GLY A 116 5.64 -11.91 8.77
CA GLY A 116 6.28 -12.05 7.45
C GLY A 116 7.53 -12.93 7.47
N TYR A 117 8.40 -12.76 8.47
CA TYR A 117 9.60 -13.60 8.65
C TYR A 117 9.27 -15.03 9.08
N VAL A 118 8.34 -15.22 10.02
CA VAL A 118 7.92 -16.55 10.49
C VAL A 118 7.26 -17.34 9.36
N TYR A 119 6.37 -16.71 8.58
CA TYR A 119 5.77 -17.33 7.40
C TYR A 119 6.82 -17.71 6.36
N ASP A 120 7.80 -16.84 6.09
CA ASP A 120 8.87 -17.15 5.13
C ASP A 120 9.79 -18.29 5.63
N GLU A 121 10.06 -18.39 6.93
CA GLU A 121 10.85 -19.46 7.53
C GLU A 121 10.12 -20.82 7.50
N GLU A 122 8.86 -20.86 7.92
CA GLU A 122 8.02 -22.05 7.83
C GLU A 122 7.86 -22.51 6.37
N LEU A 123 7.58 -21.60 5.44
CA LEU A 123 7.49 -21.92 4.01
C LEU A 123 8.78 -22.54 3.45
N ASN A 124 9.95 -22.08 3.92
CA ASN A 124 11.24 -22.63 3.50
C ASN A 124 11.48 -24.06 4.04
N THR A 125 10.88 -24.43 5.18
CA THR A 125 10.93 -25.81 5.69
C THR A 125 10.01 -26.76 4.92
N PHE A 126 8.84 -26.30 4.48
CA PHE A 126 7.89 -27.10 3.71
C PHE A 126 8.27 -27.21 2.22
N VAL A 127 8.83 -26.16 1.64
CA VAL A 127 9.24 -26.12 0.23
C VAL A 127 10.68 -25.59 0.15
N PRO A 128 11.69 -26.48 0.13
CA PRO A 128 13.07 -26.05 -0.01
C PRO A 128 13.26 -25.31 -1.34
N ASN A 129 14.09 -24.26 -1.33
CA ASN A 129 14.44 -23.43 -2.49
C ASN A 129 13.34 -22.46 -3.00
N LEU A 130 12.37 -22.10 -2.15
CA LEU A 130 11.30 -21.15 -2.45
C LEU A 130 11.81 -19.79 -2.96
N ALA A 131 12.94 -19.30 -2.44
CA ALA A 131 13.54 -18.04 -2.88
C ALA A 131 13.96 -18.06 -4.36
N ARG A 132 14.46 -19.21 -4.86
CA ARG A 132 14.79 -19.40 -6.27
C ARG A 132 13.53 -19.59 -7.12
N GLN A 133 12.51 -20.26 -6.58
CA GLN A 133 11.21 -20.40 -7.23
C GLN A 133 10.47 -19.06 -7.36
N LYS A 134 10.49 -18.18 -6.35
CA LYS A 134 9.91 -16.82 -6.43
C LYS A 134 10.57 -15.99 -7.55
N LYS A 135 11.90 -16.10 -7.72
CA LYS A 135 12.63 -15.48 -8.84
C LYS A 135 12.22 -16.10 -10.19
N ALA A 136 12.12 -17.42 -10.27
CA ALA A 136 11.68 -18.13 -11.47
C ALA A 136 10.23 -17.78 -11.85
N LEU A 137 9.31 -17.71 -10.89
CA LEU A 137 7.91 -17.31 -11.10
C LEU A 137 7.80 -15.86 -11.60
N LYS A 138 8.67 -14.96 -11.12
CA LYS A 138 8.73 -13.58 -11.65
C LYS A 138 9.15 -13.55 -13.12
N ILE A 139 10.14 -14.37 -13.50
CA ILE A 139 10.60 -14.51 -14.89
C ILE A 139 9.52 -15.16 -15.75
N LEU A 140 8.91 -16.25 -15.27
CA LEU A 140 7.83 -16.97 -15.96
C LEU A 140 6.61 -16.07 -16.20
N LYS A 141 6.21 -15.28 -15.20
CA LYS A 141 5.12 -14.30 -15.34
C LYS A 141 5.46 -13.24 -16.40
N SER A 142 6.70 -12.77 -16.45
CA SER A 142 7.13 -11.81 -17.48
C SER A 142 7.02 -12.40 -18.89
N ILE A 143 7.43 -13.66 -19.07
CA ILE A 143 7.33 -14.37 -20.34
C ILE A 143 5.86 -14.60 -20.73
N PHE A 144 5.02 -14.95 -19.75
CA PHE A 144 3.58 -15.17 -19.95
C PHE A 144 2.88 -13.93 -20.54
N TRP A 145 3.19 -12.72 -20.05
CA TRP A 145 2.61 -11.48 -20.59
C TRP A 145 3.01 -11.21 -22.05
N ILE A 146 4.22 -11.58 -22.45
CA ILE A 146 4.68 -11.44 -23.85
C ILE A 146 3.92 -12.40 -24.75
N PHE A 147 3.77 -13.65 -24.33
CA PHE A 147 2.96 -14.63 -25.06
C PHE A 147 1.49 -14.22 -25.15
N LEU A 148 0.93 -13.67 -24.08
CA LEU A 148 -0.45 -13.17 -24.07
C LEU A 148 -0.65 -12.04 -25.07
N LEU A 149 0.31 -11.11 -25.18
CA LEU A 149 0.26 -10.02 -26.16
C LEU A 149 0.27 -10.56 -27.60
N ILE A 150 1.16 -11.51 -27.89
CA ILE A 150 1.25 -12.15 -29.21
C ILE A 150 -0.06 -12.88 -29.55
N PHE A 151 -0.64 -13.60 -28.59
CA PHE A 151 -1.91 -14.29 -28.75
C PHE A 151 -3.07 -13.33 -29.05
N LEU A 152 -3.13 -12.17 -28.39
CA LEU A 152 -4.13 -11.14 -28.68
C LEU A 152 -4.00 -10.56 -30.09
N ILE A 153 -2.78 -10.34 -30.57
CA ILE A 153 -2.53 -9.89 -31.96
C ILE A 153 -2.98 -10.95 -32.97
N GLN A 154 -2.72 -12.24 -32.68
CA GLN A 154 -3.18 -13.35 -33.50
C GLN A 154 -4.71 -13.41 -33.59
N LEU A 155 -5.40 -13.15 -32.47
CA LEU A 155 -6.86 -13.15 -32.39
C LEU A 155 -7.49 -12.04 -33.25
N ILE A 156 -6.88 -10.85 -33.27
CA ILE A 156 -7.31 -9.72 -34.13
C ILE A 156 -7.16 -10.05 -35.62
N PHE A 157 -6.09 -10.75 -36.01
CA PHE A 157 -5.86 -11.15 -37.40
C PHE A 157 -6.74 -12.34 -37.82
N TRP A 158 -7.06 -13.24 -36.89
CA TRP A 158 -7.95 -14.38 -37.12
C TRP A 158 -9.38 -13.94 -37.50
N ASP A 159 -9.91 -12.92 -36.84
CA ASP A 159 -11.26 -12.39 -37.10
C ASP A 159 -11.38 -11.68 -38.47
N ARG A 160 -10.27 -11.14 -38.99
CA ARG A 160 -10.24 -10.35 -40.25
C ARG A 160 -9.87 -11.18 -41.49
N SER A 161 -9.53 -12.45 -41.31
CA SER A 161 -9.01 -13.35 -42.36
C SER A 161 -10.07 -14.30 -42.94
N SER A 162 -11.36 -13.95 -42.89
CA SER A 162 -12.42 -14.79 -43.45
C SER A 162 -12.46 -14.79 -44.99
N ASP A 163 -11.88 -13.80 -45.69
CA ASP A 163 -12.15 -13.62 -47.13
C ASP A 163 -10.95 -13.49 -48.09
N ILE A 164 -9.70 -13.71 -47.67
CA ILE A 164 -8.57 -13.81 -48.62
C ILE A 164 -7.65 -14.97 -48.24
N LYS A 165 -7.82 -16.08 -48.98
CA LYS A 165 -6.92 -17.24 -49.15
C LYS A 165 -5.92 -17.49 -48.01
N ASN A 166 -6.32 -18.42 -47.15
CA ASN A 166 -5.62 -18.98 -46.00
C ASN A 166 -4.26 -19.68 -46.30
N ASP A 167 -3.69 -19.57 -47.49
CA ASP A 167 -2.50 -20.34 -47.86
C ASP A 167 -1.22 -19.75 -47.25
N ASN A 168 -1.09 -18.42 -47.22
CA ASN A 168 0.14 -17.77 -46.75
C ASN A 168 0.30 -17.81 -45.23
N PHE A 169 -0.79 -17.70 -44.46
CA PHE A 169 -0.74 -17.75 -43.00
C PHE A 169 -0.43 -19.17 -42.51
N THR A 170 -1.04 -20.18 -43.14
CA THR A 170 -0.81 -21.60 -42.85
C THR A 170 0.62 -22.03 -43.22
N ILE A 171 1.16 -21.57 -44.35
CA ILE A 171 2.55 -21.82 -44.75
C ILE A 171 3.54 -21.15 -43.80
N PHE A 172 3.29 -19.91 -43.38
CA PHE A 172 4.18 -19.21 -42.45
C PHE A 172 4.19 -19.87 -41.07
N TYR A 173 3.02 -20.30 -40.58
CA TYR A 173 2.91 -21.07 -39.33
C TYR A 173 3.55 -22.45 -39.42
N PHE A 174 3.34 -23.19 -40.51
CA PHE A 174 3.94 -24.50 -40.72
C PHE A 174 5.47 -24.40 -40.76
N ARG A 175 5.99 -23.36 -41.40
CA ARG A 175 7.44 -23.09 -41.52
C ARG A 175 8.05 -22.61 -40.21
N TYR A 176 7.30 -21.85 -39.41
CA TYR A 176 7.72 -21.44 -38.06
C TYR A 176 7.69 -22.63 -37.07
N PHE A 177 6.65 -23.46 -37.13
CA PHE A 177 6.49 -24.66 -36.29
C PHE A 177 7.54 -25.74 -36.60
N THR A 178 7.83 -25.99 -37.89
CA THR A 178 8.92 -26.91 -38.29
C THR A 178 10.30 -26.39 -37.89
N SER A 179 10.55 -25.08 -37.97
CA SER A 179 11.80 -24.48 -37.49
C SER A 179 11.96 -24.62 -35.96
N TYR A 180 10.90 -24.40 -35.19
CA TYR A 180 10.91 -24.54 -33.73
C TYR A 180 11.09 -25.99 -33.27
N ASN A 181 10.47 -26.97 -33.96
CA ASN A 181 10.67 -28.39 -33.68
C ASN A 181 12.08 -28.88 -34.04
N ASN A 182 12.68 -28.37 -35.13
CA ASN A 182 14.07 -28.69 -35.46
C ASN A 182 15.07 -28.08 -34.47
N PHE A 183 14.78 -26.90 -33.91
CA PHE A 183 15.60 -26.29 -32.86
C PHE A 183 15.55 -27.09 -31.56
N THR A 184 14.35 -27.48 -31.11
CA THR A 184 14.15 -28.27 -29.90
C THR A 184 14.69 -29.71 -30.04
N SER A 185 14.54 -30.33 -31.21
CA SER A 185 15.13 -31.63 -31.51
C SER A 185 16.67 -31.60 -31.52
N ASN A 186 17.29 -30.54 -32.05
CA ASN A 186 18.75 -30.38 -31.99
C ASN A 186 19.23 -30.13 -30.56
N TYR A 187 18.51 -29.34 -29.76
CA TYR A 187 18.82 -29.14 -28.34
C TYR A 187 18.75 -30.44 -27.52
N LEU A 188 17.70 -31.25 -27.74
CA LEU A 188 17.55 -32.56 -27.10
C LEU A 188 18.61 -33.56 -27.56
N LYS A 189 19.02 -33.52 -28.83
CA LYS A 189 20.09 -34.37 -29.36
C LYS A 189 21.47 -33.99 -28.79
N TYR A 190 21.76 -32.70 -28.64
CA TYR A 190 22.99 -32.22 -27.99
C TYR A 190 23.04 -32.52 -26.49
N SER A 191 21.88 -32.60 -25.83
CA SER A 191 21.77 -32.98 -24.42
C SER A 191 22.00 -34.48 -24.17
N TYR A 192 21.79 -35.34 -25.16
CA TYR A 192 21.88 -36.81 -25.02
C TYR A 192 23.25 -37.39 -25.41
N TYR A 193 24.11 -36.63 -26.09
CA TYR A 193 25.46 -37.05 -26.50
C TYR A 193 26.58 -36.48 -25.61
N LYS A 194 26.21 -35.91 -24.45
CA LYS A 194 27.14 -35.33 -23.48
C LYS A 194 27.06 -36.00 -22.10
N GLU A 195 26.73 -37.30 -22.12
CA GLU A 195 27.09 -38.29 -21.10
C GLU A 195 28.03 -39.31 -21.75
#